data_AF-A0A5C4NE35-F1
#
_entry.id   AF-A0A5C4NE35-F1
#
_cell.length_a   1.000
_cell.length_b   1.000
_cell.length_c   1.000
_cell.angle_alpha   90.00
_cell.angle_beta   90.00
_cell.angle_gamma   90.00
#
_symmetry.space_group_name_H-M   'P 1'
#
loop_
_entity.id
_entity.type
_entity.pdbx_description
1 polymer ?
#
loop_
_entity_poly.entity_id
_entity_poly.type
_entity_poly.pdbx_seq_one_letter_code
_entity_poly.pdbx_strand_id
1 'polypeptide(L)'
;MTGPALDTGAGALGTLTAEIARLHHTGFSLLPLGRGADGKSPLVSFQGVDRLPLRRVLAPMHRTGSTCYGVRLIGLVVVDCDTDDPALVSAMETRFGASPIHVRTPRGRHLYYRAPEGGRPIYPNLRDEGLAVDLKRGANAYVMGPGSLRPDGGAYVATQGLLGLDELPVIRLEGSLAPCAGRRPSKRDESASQIVSRPIAAGARHDALKHAAIGMVEAVTDPDALFDALLLIRDRECENPEAVSEEEVRDLAEWAWRCRLEGRVYAGRHSDFRVNRLALDLIGAATGGTSGESDAVALYVRLIAVHGHRPGYAFALHHEGMRAAGHTTLSRERFTAARSTLLSCGLLRVATNHSAGRRARTYQLCRPQSVMVNVTPLHGRTEAAEGEGAESRGAGV
;
A
#
# COMPACT_ATOMS: atom_id res chain seq x y z
N MET A 1 33.91 15.19 -43.55
CA MET A 1 33.86 14.02 -42.64
C MET A 1 32.60 14.16 -41.80
N THR A 2 31.55 13.47 -42.23
CA THR A 2 30.24 13.41 -41.58
C THR A 2 30.32 12.47 -40.37
N GLY A 3 30.04 13.01 -39.17
CA GLY A 3 29.98 12.22 -37.94
C GLY A 3 28.83 11.20 -37.97
N PRO A 4 28.89 10.12 -37.17
CA PRO A 4 27.86 9.10 -37.19
C PRO A 4 26.57 9.66 -36.59
N ALA A 5 25.49 9.49 -37.35
CA ALA A 5 24.14 9.82 -36.96
C ALA A 5 23.72 9.03 -35.71
N LEU A 6 23.03 9.73 -34.80
CA LEU A 6 22.36 9.14 -33.64
C LEU A 6 21.35 8.11 -34.13
N ASP A 7 21.60 6.85 -33.80
CA ASP A 7 20.71 5.74 -34.12
C ASP A 7 19.39 5.90 -33.36
N THR A 8 18.33 5.84 -34.16
CA THR A 8 16.94 6.12 -33.82
C THR A 8 16.37 5.04 -32.88
N GLY A 9 15.52 5.43 -31.92
CA GLY A 9 15.00 4.60 -30.81
C GLY A 9 14.33 3.25 -31.13
N ALA A 10 14.26 2.83 -32.39
CA ALA A 10 13.89 1.48 -32.81
C ALA A 10 14.95 0.42 -32.40
N GLY A 11 16.24 0.77 -32.44
CA GLY A 11 17.34 -0.15 -32.05
C GLY A 11 17.29 -0.53 -30.57
N ALA A 12 17.12 0.47 -29.70
CA ALA A 12 17.05 0.28 -28.24
C ALA A 12 15.82 -0.55 -27.79
N LEU A 13 14.66 -0.38 -28.44
CA LEU A 13 13.46 -1.17 -28.15
C LEU A 13 13.60 -2.64 -28.60
N GLY A 14 14.29 -2.86 -29.73
CA GLY A 14 14.64 -4.20 -30.22
C GLY A 14 15.54 -4.94 -29.24
N THR A 15 16.57 -4.27 -28.72
CA THR A 15 17.47 -4.82 -27.70
C THR A 15 16.75 -5.13 -26.38
N LEU A 16 15.87 -4.25 -25.91
CA LEU A 16 15.10 -4.48 -24.68
C LEU A 16 14.13 -5.66 -24.81
N THR A 17 13.45 -5.78 -25.96
CA THR A 17 12.52 -6.89 -26.20
C THR A 17 13.24 -8.23 -26.22
N ALA A 18 14.42 -8.28 -26.85
CA ALA A 18 15.27 -9.46 -26.86
C ALA A 18 15.73 -9.82 -25.43
N GLU A 19 16.10 -8.83 -24.62
CA GLU A 19 16.51 -9.05 -23.22
C GLU A 19 15.35 -9.58 -22.35
N ILE A 20 14.15 -9.01 -22.47
CA ILE A 20 12.95 -9.49 -21.76
C ILE A 20 12.64 -10.93 -22.18
N ALA A 21 12.73 -11.24 -23.48
CA ALA A 21 12.50 -12.59 -23.99
C ALA A 21 13.56 -13.58 -23.48
N ARG A 22 14.83 -13.17 -23.44
CA ARG A 22 15.94 -13.98 -22.90
C ARG A 22 15.72 -14.29 -21.42
N LEU A 23 15.51 -13.27 -20.59
CA LEU A 23 15.25 -13.44 -19.15
C LEU A 23 14.02 -14.30 -18.88
N HIS A 24 12.97 -14.13 -19.68
CA HIS A 24 11.82 -15.02 -19.61
C HIS A 24 12.26 -16.45 -19.94
N HIS A 25 12.92 -16.70 -21.07
CA HIS A 25 13.33 -18.05 -21.44
C HIS A 25 14.22 -18.74 -20.39
N THR A 26 15.08 -17.98 -19.69
CA THR A 26 15.94 -18.49 -18.60
C THR A 26 15.21 -18.68 -17.26
N GLY A 27 13.88 -18.57 -17.24
CA GLY A 27 13.06 -18.94 -16.08
C GLY A 27 12.52 -17.78 -15.25
N PHE A 28 12.92 -16.53 -15.53
CA PHE A 28 12.52 -15.40 -14.69
C PHE A 28 11.04 -15.05 -14.87
N SER A 29 10.44 -14.65 -13.75
CA SER A 29 9.09 -14.13 -13.69
C SER A 29 9.11 -12.61 -13.88
N LEU A 30 8.55 -12.13 -14.99
CA LEU A 30 8.61 -10.72 -15.38
C LEU A 30 7.24 -10.02 -15.30
N LEU A 31 7.24 -8.71 -15.13
CA LEU A 31 6.06 -7.85 -15.09
C LEU A 31 6.16 -6.71 -16.10
N PRO A 32 5.08 -6.40 -16.84
CA PRO A 32 5.03 -5.18 -17.62
C PRO A 32 4.82 -3.99 -16.69
N LEU A 33 5.71 -3.00 -16.74
CA LEU A 33 5.60 -1.76 -15.97
C LEU A 33 5.32 -0.59 -16.94
N GLY A 34 4.96 0.57 -16.40
CA GLY A 34 4.65 1.76 -17.21
C GLY A 34 3.50 2.62 -16.70
N ARG A 35 2.90 2.28 -15.55
CA ARG A 35 1.95 3.17 -14.86
C ARG A 35 2.70 4.11 -13.90
N GLY A 36 2.02 5.20 -13.53
CA GLY A 36 2.56 6.20 -12.61
C GLY A 36 3.49 7.19 -13.30
N ALA A 37 3.80 8.30 -12.63
CA ALA A 37 4.70 9.32 -13.16
C ALA A 37 6.13 8.79 -13.36
N ASP A 38 6.52 7.78 -12.58
CA ASP A 38 7.86 7.17 -12.61
C ASP A 38 7.98 5.93 -13.52
N GLY A 39 6.86 5.46 -14.09
CA GLY A 39 6.78 4.25 -14.90
C GLY A 39 6.97 2.94 -14.12
N LYS A 40 7.13 2.98 -12.79
CA LYS A 40 7.48 1.78 -11.98
C LYS A 40 6.29 0.91 -11.66
N SER A 41 5.07 1.42 -11.82
CA SER A 41 3.88 0.68 -11.44
C SER A 41 3.45 -0.33 -12.51
N PRO A 42 2.98 -1.54 -12.13
CA PRO A 42 2.62 -2.58 -13.08
C PRO A 42 1.43 -2.22 -13.96
N LEU A 43 1.51 -2.60 -15.23
CA LEU A 43 0.42 -2.44 -16.20
C LEU A 43 -0.70 -3.47 -15.99
N VAL A 44 -0.40 -4.58 -15.33
CA VAL A 44 -1.32 -5.71 -15.05
C VAL A 44 -1.25 -6.12 -13.58
N SER A 45 -2.35 -6.66 -13.04
CA SER A 45 -2.34 -7.30 -11.72
C SER A 45 -1.60 -8.64 -11.78
N PHE A 46 -0.89 -8.98 -10.70
CA PHE A 46 -0.06 -10.18 -10.62
C PHE A 46 -0.10 -10.88 -9.24
N GLN A 47 -0.91 -10.38 -8.31
CA GLN A 47 -1.07 -11.01 -7.00
C GLN A 47 -1.63 -12.42 -7.16
N GLY A 48 -0.97 -13.41 -6.55
CA GLY A 48 -1.38 -14.82 -6.63
C GLY A 48 -1.23 -15.46 -8.02
N VAL A 49 -0.53 -14.79 -8.95
CA VAL A 49 -0.20 -15.34 -10.26
C VAL A 49 1.24 -15.84 -10.23
N ASP A 50 1.50 -17.07 -10.67
CA ASP A 50 2.84 -17.66 -10.63
C ASP A 50 3.82 -16.93 -11.56
N ARG A 51 3.67 -17.15 -12.87
CA ARG A 51 4.55 -16.56 -13.89
C ARG A 51 3.73 -16.12 -15.09
N LEU A 52 3.90 -14.87 -15.50
CA LEU A 52 3.19 -14.35 -16.66
C LEU A 52 3.80 -14.93 -17.96
N PRO A 53 2.96 -15.36 -18.92
CA PRO A 53 3.44 -15.67 -20.27
C PRO A 53 4.11 -14.44 -20.91
N LEU A 54 5.15 -14.64 -21.72
CA LEU A 54 5.90 -13.54 -22.34
C LEU A 54 4.99 -12.55 -23.09
N ARG A 55 3.98 -13.04 -23.82
CA ARG A 55 2.97 -12.19 -24.49
C ARG A 55 2.21 -11.25 -23.54
N ARG A 56 1.97 -11.68 -22.29
CA ARG A 56 1.30 -10.88 -21.25
C ARG A 56 2.23 -9.83 -20.64
N VAL A 57 3.54 -9.93 -20.88
CA VAL A 57 4.54 -8.91 -20.53
C VAL A 57 4.73 -7.95 -21.70
N LEU A 58 5.04 -8.45 -22.90
CA LEU A 58 5.37 -7.58 -24.04
C LEU A 58 4.16 -6.80 -24.59
N ALA A 59 2.97 -7.42 -24.70
CA ALA A 59 1.84 -6.75 -25.35
C ALA A 59 1.35 -5.49 -24.62
N PRO A 60 1.22 -5.46 -23.27
CA PRO A 60 0.92 -4.22 -22.55
C PRO A 60 2.00 -3.15 -22.71
N MET A 61 3.28 -3.53 -22.71
CA MET A 61 4.39 -2.60 -22.89
C MET A 61 4.35 -1.97 -24.29
N HIS A 62 4.21 -2.77 -25.33
CA HIS A 62 4.07 -2.29 -26.71
C HIS A 62 2.89 -1.32 -26.88
N ARG A 63 1.70 -1.66 -26.34
CA ARG A 63 0.51 -0.78 -26.43
C ARG A 63 0.69 0.58 -25.75
N THR A 64 1.57 0.66 -24.76
CA THR A 64 1.79 1.88 -23.98
C THR A 64 3.08 2.61 -24.34
N GLY A 65 3.89 2.04 -25.24
CA GLY A 65 5.25 2.53 -25.51
C GLY A 65 6.19 2.41 -24.31
N SER A 66 5.87 1.58 -23.32
CA SER A 66 6.67 1.47 -22.10
C SER A 66 7.95 0.67 -22.35
N THR A 67 9.07 1.24 -21.90
CA THR A 67 10.39 0.62 -21.84
C THR A 67 10.74 0.12 -20.45
N CYS A 68 9.76 -0.02 -19.56
CA CYS A 68 9.92 -0.44 -18.18
C CYS A 68 9.37 -1.85 -17.96
N TYR A 69 10.17 -2.75 -17.38
CA TYR A 69 9.70 -4.06 -16.91
C TYR A 69 10.26 -4.37 -15.51
N GLY A 70 9.55 -5.26 -14.80
CA GLY A 70 9.92 -5.68 -13.46
C GLY A 70 10.40 -7.13 -13.46
N VAL A 71 11.44 -7.42 -12.70
CA VAL A 71 11.88 -8.78 -12.33
C VAL A 71 11.26 -9.12 -10.98
N ARG A 72 10.40 -10.15 -10.94
CA ARG A 72 9.80 -10.63 -9.68
C ARG A 72 10.81 -11.42 -8.88
N LEU A 73 10.70 -11.32 -7.56
CA LEU A 73 11.70 -11.85 -6.63
C LEU A 73 11.29 -13.19 -6.01
N ILE A 74 10.58 -14.02 -6.78
CA ILE A 74 10.37 -15.42 -6.38
C ILE A 74 11.68 -16.18 -6.52
N GLY A 75 12.20 -16.74 -5.43
CA GLY A 75 13.50 -17.43 -5.40
C GLY A 75 14.73 -16.49 -5.47
N LEU A 76 14.53 -15.18 -5.42
CA LEU A 76 15.61 -14.17 -5.53
C LEU A 76 15.59 -13.23 -4.34
N VAL A 77 16.75 -12.63 -4.08
CA VAL A 77 16.94 -11.52 -3.15
C VAL A 77 17.71 -10.43 -3.88
N VAL A 78 17.28 -9.20 -3.71
CA VAL A 78 17.99 -8.03 -4.22
C VAL A 78 18.35 -7.13 -3.05
N VAL A 79 19.64 -6.84 -2.91
CA VAL A 79 20.14 -5.76 -2.06
C VAL A 79 20.02 -4.47 -2.86
N ASP A 80 19.06 -3.62 -2.51
CA ASP A 80 18.80 -2.33 -3.18
C ASP A 80 19.46 -1.20 -2.37
N CYS A 81 20.63 -0.77 -2.83
CA CYS A 81 21.34 0.38 -2.30
C CYS A 81 20.73 1.67 -2.86
N ASP A 82 20.26 2.58 -2.00
CA ASP A 82 19.64 3.84 -2.43
C ASP A 82 20.64 4.79 -3.10
N THR A 83 21.95 4.63 -2.80
CA THR A 83 23.07 5.43 -3.34
C THR A 83 24.05 4.56 -4.11
N ASP A 84 24.72 5.14 -5.12
CA ASP A 84 25.72 4.45 -5.96
C ASP A 84 27.13 4.61 -5.37
N ASP A 85 27.26 4.33 -4.07
CA ASP A 85 28.52 4.44 -3.32
C ASP A 85 29.30 3.10 -3.37
N PRO A 86 30.49 3.06 -3.96
CA PRO A 86 31.32 1.85 -3.99
C PRO A 86 31.67 1.29 -2.60
N ALA A 87 31.83 2.15 -1.59
CA ALA A 87 32.14 1.69 -0.24
C ALA A 87 30.94 0.95 0.38
N LEU A 88 29.72 1.47 0.20
CA LEU A 88 28.50 0.80 0.61
C LEU A 88 28.30 -0.54 -0.11
N VAL A 89 28.54 -0.58 -1.43
CA VAL A 89 28.45 -1.83 -2.21
C VAL A 89 29.46 -2.87 -1.69
N SER A 90 30.71 -2.47 -1.48
CA SER A 90 31.75 -3.36 -0.94
C SER A 90 31.41 -3.86 0.47
N ALA A 91 30.82 -3.01 1.33
CA ALA A 91 30.34 -3.43 2.64
C ALA A 91 29.20 -4.45 2.53
N MET A 92 28.26 -4.26 1.60
CA MET A 92 27.16 -5.21 1.37
C MET A 92 27.66 -6.54 0.80
N GLU A 93 28.60 -6.54 -0.14
CA GLU A 93 29.21 -7.75 -0.69
C GLU A 93 30.08 -8.49 0.34
N THR A 94 30.74 -7.75 1.23
CA THR A 94 31.47 -8.34 2.36
C THR A 94 30.51 -9.12 3.27
N ARG A 95 29.36 -8.52 3.57
CA ARG A 95 28.34 -9.07 4.48
C ARG A 95 27.53 -10.22 3.87
N PHE A 96 27.05 -10.04 2.65
CA PHE A 96 26.09 -10.95 1.99
C PHE A 96 26.73 -11.88 0.97
N GLY A 97 28.03 -11.70 0.70
CA GLY A 97 28.77 -12.34 -0.37
C GLY A 97 28.86 -11.50 -1.63
N ALA A 98 29.93 -11.68 -2.41
CA ALA A 98 30.10 -10.97 -3.67
C ALA A 98 28.96 -11.32 -4.64
N SER A 99 28.38 -10.31 -5.28
CA SER A 99 27.35 -10.52 -6.29
C SER A 99 27.97 -10.42 -7.68
N PRO A 100 27.81 -11.43 -8.55
CA PRO A 100 28.29 -11.33 -9.91
C PRO A 100 27.42 -10.39 -10.77
N ILE A 101 26.23 -9.99 -10.28
CA ILE A 101 25.24 -9.25 -11.08
C ILE A 101 24.86 -7.95 -10.39
N HIS A 102 25.32 -6.84 -10.97
CA HIS A 102 25.02 -5.48 -10.53
C HIS A 102 24.20 -4.72 -11.58
N VAL A 103 23.15 -4.06 -11.13
CA VAL A 103 22.38 -3.12 -11.96
C VAL A 103 22.43 -1.75 -11.32
N ARG A 104 23.09 -0.80 -11.98
CA ARG A 104 23.03 0.61 -11.60
C ARG A 104 21.63 1.14 -11.86
N THR A 105 21.04 1.76 -10.85
CA THR A 105 19.74 2.41 -10.90
C THR A 105 19.93 3.92 -11.11
N PRO A 106 18.85 4.71 -11.26
CA PRO A 106 19.00 6.17 -11.39
C PRO A 106 19.69 6.86 -10.20
N ARG A 107 19.69 6.23 -9.01
CA ARG A 107 20.27 6.81 -7.78
C ARG A 107 21.30 5.91 -7.11
N GLY A 108 21.19 4.60 -7.28
CA GLY A 108 22.00 3.63 -6.55
C GLY A 108 22.21 2.33 -7.31
N ARG A 109 22.12 1.19 -6.64
CA ARG A 109 22.53 -0.09 -7.21
C ARG A 109 21.73 -1.27 -6.67
N HIS A 110 21.36 -2.19 -7.55
CA HIS A 110 20.84 -3.50 -7.18
C HIS A 110 21.95 -4.54 -7.26
N LEU A 111 22.09 -5.36 -6.22
CA LEU A 111 22.94 -6.54 -6.20
C LEU A 111 22.04 -7.78 -6.12
N TYR A 112 22.18 -8.71 -7.06
CA TYR A 112 21.29 -9.87 -7.15
C TYR A 112 21.89 -11.11 -6.48
N TYR A 113 21.02 -11.89 -5.83
CA TYR A 113 21.35 -13.17 -5.21
C TYR A 113 20.20 -14.17 -5.37
N ARG A 114 20.49 -15.46 -5.21
CA ARG A 114 19.47 -16.45 -4.93
C ARG A 114 19.03 -16.36 -3.48
N ALA A 115 17.73 -16.55 -3.25
CA ALA A 115 17.24 -16.81 -1.91
C ALA A 115 17.71 -18.22 -1.46
N PRO A 116 18.01 -18.43 -0.16
CA PRO A 116 18.30 -19.76 0.34
C PRO A 116 17.10 -20.69 0.15
N GLU A 117 17.36 -21.94 -0.23
CA GLU A 117 16.34 -22.98 -0.37
C GLU A 117 16.07 -23.68 0.97
N GLY A 118 14.79 -23.90 1.28
CA GLY A 118 14.39 -24.51 2.55
C GLY A 118 14.45 -23.55 3.74
N GLY A 119 13.63 -23.84 4.77
CA GLY A 119 13.51 -23.00 5.96
C GLY A 119 12.84 -21.64 5.74
N ARG A 120 12.79 -20.83 6.81
CA ARG A 120 12.38 -19.42 6.77
C ARG A 120 13.58 -18.56 7.17
N PRO A 121 14.51 -18.28 6.23
CA PRO A 121 15.69 -17.50 6.56
C PRO A 121 15.28 -16.12 7.12
N ILE A 122 15.97 -15.71 8.18
CA ILE A 122 15.81 -14.39 8.79
C ILE A 122 16.68 -13.41 7.99
N TYR A 123 16.06 -12.33 7.55
CA TYR A 123 16.75 -11.25 6.83
C TYR A 123 16.80 -10.02 7.74
N PRO A 124 17.95 -9.35 7.89
CA PRO A 124 18.03 -8.14 8.69
C PRO A 124 17.26 -7.00 8.02
N ASN A 125 16.78 -6.05 8.82
CA ASN A 125 16.31 -4.77 8.32
C ASN A 125 17.45 -3.76 8.37
N LEU A 126 18.12 -3.56 7.23
CA LEU A 126 19.30 -2.70 7.14
C LEU A 126 18.99 -1.22 7.42
N ARG A 127 17.73 -0.79 7.27
CA ARG A 127 17.32 0.57 7.64
C ARG A 127 17.33 0.78 9.16
N ASP A 128 17.02 -0.25 9.93
CA ASP A 128 17.10 -0.20 11.40
C ASP A 128 18.56 -0.15 11.88
N GLU A 129 19.50 -0.54 11.00
CA GLU A 129 20.95 -0.40 11.21
C GLU A 129 21.50 0.94 10.70
N GLY A 130 20.63 1.88 10.27
CA GLY A 130 21.03 3.19 9.75
C GLY A 130 21.59 3.17 8.33
N LEU A 131 21.48 2.06 7.62
CA LEU A 131 21.93 1.94 6.23
C LEU A 131 20.79 2.30 5.26
N ALA A 132 21.10 3.08 4.23
CA ALA A 132 20.18 3.40 3.14
C ALA A 132 20.09 2.24 2.12
N VAL A 133 19.77 1.04 2.62
CA VAL A 133 19.72 -0.21 1.85
C VAL A 133 18.44 -0.97 2.19
N ASP A 134 17.79 -1.56 1.19
CA ASP A 134 16.61 -2.41 1.35
C ASP A 134 16.87 -3.84 0.85
N LEU A 135 16.44 -4.84 1.62
CA LEU A 135 16.49 -6.25 1.20
C LEU A 135 15.16 -6.66 0.59
N LYS A 136 15.07 -6.58 -0.74
CA LYS A 136 13.85 -6.91 -1.47
C LYS A 136 13.79 -8.40 -1.78
N ARG A 137 12.65 -9.03 -1.47
CA ARG A 137 12.43 -10.47 -1.66
C ARG A 137 10.95 -10.84 -1.69
N GLY A 138 10.66 -12.02 -2.21
CA GLY A 138 9.36 -12.67 -2.10
C GLY A 138 8.51 -12.61 -3.38
N ALA A 139 7.55 -13.53 -3.47
CA ALA A 139 6.81 -13.79 -4.70
C ALA A 139 5.98 -12.61 -5.23
N ASN A 140 5.61 -11.66 -4.35
CA ASN A 140 4.85 -10.45 -4.70
C ASN A 140 5.73 -9.19 -4.79
N ALA A 141 7.04 -9.29 -4.56
CA ALA A 141 7.98 -8.20 -4.73
C ALA A 141 8.60 -8.23 -6.13
N TYR A 142 9.02 -7.07 -6.61
CA TYR A 142 9.74 -6.91 -7.87
C TYR A 142 10.68 -5.71 -7.79
N VAL A 143 11.71 -5.72 -8.64
CA VAL A 143 12.55 -4.57 -8.94
C VAL A 143 12.50 -4.27 -10.43
N MET A 144 12.85 -3.04 -10.82
CA MET A 144 13.05 -2.70 -12.23
C MET A 144 14.16 -3.56 -12.83
N GLY A 145 13.91 -4.10 -14.03
CA GLY A 145 14.84 -4.96 -14.73
C GLY A 145 15.94 -4.20 -15.49
N PRO A 146 17.11 -4.82 -15.72
CA PRO A 146 18.18 -4.25 -16.55
C PRO A 146 17.70 -3.80 -17.93
N GLY A 147 18.26 -2.71 -18.46
CA GLY A 147 17.86 -2.12 -19.74
C GLY A 147 16.58 -1.29 -19.69
N SER A 148 15.87 -1.25 -18.55
CA SER A 148 14.67 -0.42 -18.42
C SER A 148 15.01 1.07 -18.45
N LEU A 149 14.22 1.85 -19.17
CA LEU A 149 14.29 3.32 -19.21
C LEU A 149 12.98 3.92 -18.71
N ARG A 150 13.06 4.79 -17.69
CA ARG A 150 11.91 5.48 -17.10
C ARG A 150 11.51 6.71 -17.94
N PRO A 151 10.25 7.16 -17.85
CA PRO A 151 9.80 8.38 -18.52
C PRO A 151 10.58 9.65 -18.12
N ASP A 152 11.14 9.67 -16.90
CA ASP A 152 11.97 10.78 -16.39
C ASP A 152 13.45 10.68 -16.81
N GLY A 153 13.79 9.74 -17.71
CA GLY A 153 15.16 9.51 -18.18
C GLY A 153 15.99 8.61 -17.26
N GLY A 154 15.46 8.19 -16.11
CA GLY A 154 16.17 7.26 -15.23
C GLY A 154 16.37 5.89 -15.89
N ALA A 155 17.61 5.46 -16.03
CA ALA A 155 17.97 4.17 -16.65
C ALA A 155 18.42 3.13 -15.62
N TYR A 156 18.16 1.86 -15.93
CA TYR A 156 18.66 0.69 -15.19
C TYR A 156 19.69 -0.02 -16.05
N VAL A 157 20.97 0.08 -15.70
CA VAL A 157 22.08 -0.38 -16.56
C VAL A 157 22.80 -1.53 -15.88
N ALA A 158 22.93 -2.67 -16.57
CA ALA A 158 23.80 -3.75 -16.09
C ALA A 158 25.25 -3.27 -16.10
N THR A 159 25.90 -3.27 -14.94
CA THR A 159 27.28 -2.80 -14.76
C THR A 159 28.26 -3.90 -14.40
N GLN A 160 27.75 -5.06 -13.95
CA GLN A 160 28.53 -6.26 -13.66
C GLN A 160 27.64 -7.47 -13.92
N GLY A 161 28.14 -8.44 -14.68
CA GLY A 161 27.39 -9.62 -15.09
C GLY A 161 26.08 -9.33 -15.82
N LEU A 162 25.38 -10.40 -16.17
CA LEU A 162 24.11 -10.40 -16.85
C LEU A 162 23.17 -11.38 -16.17
N LEU A 163 22.04 -10.85 -15.71
CA LEU A 163 21.00 -11.64 -15.06
C LEU A 163 20.54 -12.79 -15.97
N GLY A 164 20.52 -14.01 -15.45
CA GLY A 164 20.13 -15.20 -16.21
C GLY A 164 21.20 -15.76 -17.16
N LEU A 165 22.41 -15.19 -17.19
CA LEU A 165 23.59 -15.85 -17.76
C LEU A 165 24.59 -16.21 -16.67
N ASP A 166 24.90 -15.26 -15.79
CA ASP A 166 25.80 -15.51 -14.66
C ASP A 166 25.07 -16.22 -13.52
N GLU A 167 25.76 -17.18 -12.90
CA GLU A 167 25.22 -17.93 -11.77
C GLU A 167 25.14 -17.04 -10.53
N LEU A 168 23.94 -16.94 -9.96
CA LEU A 168 23.73 -16.18 -8.73
C LEU A 168 24.13 -17.00 -7.50
N PRO A 169 24.99 -16.47 -6.61
CA PRO A 169 25.26 -17.11 -5.33
C PRO A 169 24.02 -17.01 -4.44
N VAL A 170 23.90 -17.96 -3.52
CA VAL A 170 22.93 -17.85 -2.43
C VAL A 170 23.41 -16.75 -1.48
N ILE A 171 22.51 -15.84 -1.11
CA ILE A 171 22.84 -14.77 -0.18
C ILE A 171 23.32 -15.34 1.17
N ARG A 172 24.44 -14.83 1.68
CA ARG A 172 24.95 -15.22 3.01
C ARG A 172 24.15 -14.50 4.09
N LEU A 173 23.51 -15.26 4.96
CA LEU A 173 22.80 -14.76 6.13
C LEU A 173 23.42 -15.44 7.35
N GLU A 174 24.21 -14.71 8.13
CA GLU A 174 24.83 -15.28 9.33
C GLU A 174 23.75 -15.61 10.39
N GLY A 175 23.78 -16.84 10.94
CA GLY A 175 23.06 -17.21 12.16
C GLY A 175 21.67 -17.84 12.07
N SER A 176 21.21 -18.40 10.94
CA SER A 176 19.83 -18.95 10.89
C SER A 176 19.64 -20.18 9.99
N LEU A 177 19.96 -21.36 10.53
CA LEU A 177 19.34 -22.63 10.12
C LEU A 177 18.66 -23.23 11.36
N ALA A 178 17.35 -23.00 11.51
CA ALA A 178 16.53 -23.68 12.51
C ALA A 178 15.90 -24.96 11.90
N PRO A 179 15.82 -26.11 12.63
CA PRO A 179 15.27 -27.35 12.10
C PRO A 179 13.75 -27.30 11.92
N CYS A 180 13.26 -27.91 10.84
CA CYS A 180 11.84 -28.01 10.51
C CYS A 180 11.10 -29.02 11.40
N ALA A 181 9.99 -28.59 12.02
CA ALA A 181 8.88 -29.48 12.37
C ALA A 181 7.53 -28.73 12.33
N GLY A 182 6.64 -29.18 11.43
CA GLY A 182 5.19 -29.22 11.62
C GLY A 182 4.36 -27.92 11.62
N ARG A 183 3.61 -27.72 10.52
CA ARG A 183 2.33 -26.99 10.41
C ARG A 183 2.37 -25.46 10.63
N ARG A 184 1.93 -24.71 9.60
CA ARG A 184 1.80 -23.25 9.57
C ARG A 184 0.85 -22.71 10.67
N PRO A 185 1.27 -21.69 11.43
CA PRO A 185 0.40 -20.63 11.92
C PRO A 185 0.61 -19.35 11.09
N SER A 186 -0.47 -18.60 10.93
CA SER A 186 -0.52 -17.28 10.30
C SER A 186 -0.13 -16.20 11.29
N LYS A 187 0.91 -15.39 11.00
CA LYS A 187 1.23 -14.03 11.51
C LYS A 187 0.99 -13.66 13.00
N ARG A 188 0.62 -14.59 13.88
CA ARG A 188 0.24 -14.35 15.27
C ARG A 188 0.98 -15.25 16.27
N ASP A 189 1.84 -16.15 15.80
CA ASP A 189 2.66 -17.02 16.64
C ASP A 189 4.13 -16.89 16.23
N GLU A 190 4.91 -16.14 17.01
CA GLU A 190 6.33 -16.38 17.34
C GLU A 190 6.90 -15.18 18.12
N SER A 191 6.41 -15.01 19.36
CA SER A 191 7.17 -14.42 20.46
C SER A 191 7.26 -15.45 21.58
N ALA A 192 8.10 -16.46 21.35
CA ALA A 192 8.71 -17.36 22.34
C ALA A 192 9.65 -18.30 21.55
N SER A 193 10.93 -17.99 21.36
CA SER A 193 11.93 -18.26 22.40
C SER A 193 13.27 -17.57 22.06
N GLN A 194 13.69 -16.70 22.98
CA GLN A 194 15.03 -16.20 23.29
C GLN A 194 16.19 -16.45 22.29
N ILE A 195 16.50 -15.43 21.50
CA ILE A 195 17.88 -14.96 21.25
C ILE A 195 17.88 -13.47 21.55
N VAL A 196 18.82 -13.03 22.37
CA VAL A 196 18.93 -11.70 23.01
C VAL A 196 18.59 -10.57 22.03
N SER A 197 17.35 -10.10 22.09
CA SER A 197 16.85 -8.99 21.27
C SER A 197 17.38 -7.70 21.87
N ARG A 198 17.92 -6.82 21.01
CA ARG A 198 18.24 -5.46 21.43
C ARG A 198 16.97 -4.79 21.96
N PRO A 199 17.04 -4.05 23.08
CA PRO A 199 15.87 -3.37 23.63
C PRO A 199 15.23 -2.39 22.63
N ILE A 200 13.91 -2.30 22.61
CA ILE A 200 13.09 -1.32 21.91
C ILE A 200 13.58 0.07 22.34
N ALA A 201 14.21 0.78 21.39
CA ALA A 201 14.81 2.08 21.63
C ALA A 201 13.80 3.10 22.17
N ALA A 202 14.27 4.05 22.99
CA ALA A 202 13.41 4.98 23.74
C ALA A 202 12.34 5.71 22.90
N GLY A 203 12.63 6.04 21.64
CA GLY A 203 11.72 6.73 20.72
C GLY A 203 10.68 5.86 20.01
N ALA A 204 10.77 4.53 20.10
CA ALA A 204 9.87 3.59 19.44
C ALA A 204 8.92 2.84 20.40
N ARG A 205 9.08 3.03 21.72
CA ARG A 205 8.38 2.27 22.77
C ARG A 205 6.87 2.39 22.71
N HIS A 206 6.37 3.62 22.61
CA HIS A 206 4.93 3.88 22.55
C HIS A 206 4.28 3.16 21.36
N ASP A 207 4.86 3.29 20.17
CA ASP A 207 4.35 2.62 18.98
C ASP A 207 4.49 1.09 19.06
N ALA A 208 5.58 0.57 19.64
CA ALA A 208 5.77 -0.85 19.84
C ALA A 208 4.70 -1.44 20.79
N LEU A 209 4.49 -0.82 21.95
CA LEU A 209 3.46 -1.21 22.92
C LEU A 209 2.05 -1.08 22.34
N LYS A 210 1.79 -0.05 21.54
CA LYS A 210 0.51 0.14 20.84
C LYS A 210 0.23 -0.94 19.81
N HIS A 211 1.24 -1.33 19.02
CA HIS A 211 1.12 -2.44 18.07
C HIS A 211 0.95 -3.78 18.79
N ALA A 212 1.71 -4.00 19.86
CA ALA A 212 1.55 -5.16 20.73
C ALA A 212 0.10 -5.23 21.22
N ALA A 213 -0.40 -4.16 21.84
CA ALA A 213 -1.75 -4.07 22.40
C ALA A 213 -2.83 -4.46 21.38
N ILE A 214 -2.82 -3.88 20.17
CA ILE A 214 -3.76 -4.26 19.08
C ILE A 214 -3.57 -5.71 18.61
N GLY A 215 -2.34 -6.22 18.63
CA GLY A 215 -2.03 -7.60 18.25
C GLY A 215 -2.61 -8.65 19.19
N MET A 216 -2.59 -8.40 20.50
CA MET A 216 -3.04 -9.33 21.55
C MET A 216 -4.46 -9.07 22.08
N VAL A 217 -5.06 -7.90 21.84
CA VAL A 217 -6.36 -7.53 22.45
C VAL A 217 -7.50 -8.52 22.16
N GLU A 218 -7.50 -9.22 21.03
CA GLU A 218 -8.54 -10.24 20.75
C GLU A 218 -8.32 -11.56 21.49
N ALA A 219 -7.11 -11.82 21.98
CA ALA A 219 -6.72 -13.06 22.64
C ALA A 219 -6.84 -12.99 24.18
N VAL A 220 -6.85 -11.79 24.76
CA VAL A 220 -6.98 -11.57 26.21
C VAL A 220 -8.45 -11.52 26.66
N THR A 221 -8.73 -11.84 27.92
CA THR A 221 -10.10 -11.97 28.46
C THR A 221 -10.68 -10.66 29.00
N ASP A 222 -9.82 -9.74 29.42
CA ASP A 222 -10.16 -8.52 30.15
C ASP A 222 -9.02 -7.48 29.99
N PRO A 223 -9.25 -6.19 30.30
CA PRO A 223 -8.24 -5.15 30.13
C PRO A 223 -7.06 -5.27 31.09
N ASP A 224 -7.23 -5.87 32.26
CA ASP A 224 -6.17 -6.05 33.25
C ASP A 224 -5.15 -7.09 32.75
N ALA A 225 -5.62 -8.20 32.18
CA ALA A 225 -4.76 -9.19 31.52
C ALA A 225 -3.96 -8.61 30.33
N LEU A 226 -4.53 -7.63 29.61
CA LEU A 226 -3.83 -6.91 28.55
C LEU A 226 -2.76 -5.96 29.13
N PHE A 227 -3.11 -5.25 30.20
CA PHE A 227 -2.19 -4.38 30.92
C PHE A 227 -0.98 -5.16 31.45
N ASP A 228 -1.19 -6.29 32.11
CA ASP A 228 -0.13 -7.16 32.63
C ASP A 228 0.79 -7.67 31.51
N ALA A 229 0.22 -8.05 30.36
CA ALA A 229 0.99 -8.48 29.20
C ALA A 229 1.85 -7.34 28.61
N LEU A 230 1.34 -6.10 28.60
CA LEU A 230 2.09 -4.94 28.12
C LEU A 230 3.18 -4.50 29.10
N LEU A 231 2.96 -4.61 30.41
CA LEU A 231 4.00 -4.39 31.42
C LEU A 231 5.16 -5.37 31.21
N LEU A 232 4.86 -6.64 30.94
CA LEU A 232 5.88 -7.66 30.66
C LEU A 232 6.74 -7.30 29.44
N ILE A 233 6.12 -6.75 28.38
CA ILE A 233 6.83 -6.28 27.18
C ILE A 233 7.64 -5.03 27.49
N ARG A 234 7.08 -4.06 28.23
CA ARG A 234 7.83 -2.87 28.66
C ARG A 234 9.10 -3.28 29.40
N ASP A 235 8.97 -4.09 30.44
CA ASP A 235 10.06 -4.40 31.37
C ASP A 235 11.15 -5.28 30.74
N ARG A 236 10.78 -6.15 29.79
CA ARG A 236 11.73 -7.09 29.15
C ARG A 236 12.31 -6.59 27.85
N GLU A 237 11.53 -5.81 27.11
CA GLU A 237 11.85 -5.48 25.73
C GLU A 237 12.14 -4.00 25.55
N CYS A 238 11.72 -3.07 26.41
CA CYS A 238 12.05 -1.64 26.23
C CYS A 238 13.39 -1.25 26.83
N GLU A 239 14.10 -0.36 26.14
CA GLU A 239 15.22 0.38 26.71
C GLU A 239 14.70 1.37 27.76
N ASN A 240 15.32 1.42 28.95
CA ASN A 240 14.93 2.32 30.06
C ASN A 240 13.40 2.21 30.36
N PRO A 241 12.91 1.03 30.77
CA PRO A 241 11.47 0.79 30.95
C PRO A 241 10.82 1.76 31.94
N GLU A 242 11.55 2.22 32.94
CA GLU A 242 11.12 3.19 33.96
C GLU A 242 10.71 4.55 33.39
N ALA A 243 11.16 4.91 32.19
CA ALA A 243 10.69 6.12 31.50
C ALA A 243 9.30 5.96 30.84
N VAL A 244 8.70 4.77 30.85
CA VAL A 244 7.29 4.53 30.46
C VAL A 244 6.50 4.17 31.73
N SER A 245 5.66 5.10 32.20
CA SER A 245 4.92 4.90 33.45
C SER A 245 3.90 3.77 33.35
N GLU A 246 3.53 3.17 34.48
CA GLU A 246 2.45 2.19 34.51
C GLU A 246 1.11 2.80 34.07
N GLU A 247 0.89 4.09 34.34
CA GLU A 247 -0.29 4.82 33.90
C GLU A 247 -0.36 4.87 32.36
N GLU A 248 0.77 5.16 31.68
CA GLU A 248 0.82 5.15 30.21
C GLU A 248 0.52 3.75 29.63
N VAL A 249 1.04 2.70 30.25
CA VAL A 249 0.75 1.32 29.82
C VAL A 249 -0.72 0.95 30.04
N ARG A 250 -1.33 1.42 31.14
CA ARG A 250 -2.75 1.22 31.44
C ARG A 250 -3.64 1.94 30.44
N ASP A 251 -3.32 3.18 30.10
CA ASP A 251 -4.02 3.95 29.07
C ASP A 251 -3.98 3.25 27.70
N LEU A 252 -2.83 2.66 27.34
CA LEU A 252 -2.69 1.87 26.11
C LEU A 252 -3.55 0.60 26.13
N ALA A 253 -3.59 -0.12 27.25
CA ALA A 253 -4.43 -1.30 27.41
C ALA A 253 -5.92 -0.95 27.29
N GLU A 254 -6.38 0.07 28.00
CA GLU A 254 -7.77 0.56 27.94
C GLU A 254 -8.13 1.06 26.53
N TRP A 255 -7.23 1.78 25.87
CA TRP A 255 -7.41 2.23 24.50
C TRP A 255 -7.59 1.06 23.54
N ALA A 256 -6.74 0.04 23.60
CA ALA A 256 -6.83 -1.13 22.75
C ALA A 256 -8.10 -1.93 23.05
N TRP A 257 -8.43 -2.12 24.33
CA TRP A 257 -9.65 -2.79 24.78
C TRP A 257 -10.91 -2.10 24.24
N ARG A 258 -10.98 -0.77 24.34
CA ARG A 258 -12.04 0.02 23.72
C ARG A 258 -12.08 -0.14 22.20
N CYS A 259 -10.93 -0.19 21.52
CA CYS A 259 -10.89 -0.49 20.08
C CYS A 259 -11.50 -1.85 19.76
N ARG A 260 -11.27 -2.88 20.59
CA ARG A 260 -11.90 -4.20 20.44
C ARG A 260 -13.41 -4.13 20.65
N LEU A 261 -13.88 -3.58 21.76
CA LEU A 261 -15.32 -3.45 22.05
C LEU A 261 -16.05 -2.64 20.98
N GLU A 262 -15.34 -1.67 20.38
CA GLU A 262 -15.86 -0.86 19.30
C GLU A 262 -15.74 -1.53 17.91
N GLY A 263 -15.15 -2.73 17.78
CA GLY A 263 -14.93 -3.38 16.48
C GLY A 263 -14.05 -2.54 15.54
N ARG A 264 -13.12 -1.77 16.09
CA ARG A 264 -12.15 -0.93 15.36
C ARG A 264 -10.84 -1.64 15.06
N VAL A 265 -10.68 -2.88 15.52
CA VAL A 265 -9.53 -3.72 15.21
C VAL A 265 -9.72 -4.28 13.80
N TYR A 266 -8.80 -3.96 12.91
CA TYR A 266 -8.83 -4.44 11.54
C TYR A 266 -8.11 -5.80 11.43
N ALA A 267 -8.87 -6.86 11.19
CA ALA A 267 -8.40 -8.23 10.98
C ALA A 267 -8.63 -8.70 9.52
N GLY A 268 -8.64 -7.78 8.55
CA GLY A 268 -8.91 -8.09 7.16
C GLY A 268 -10.35 -8.57 6.94
N ARG A 269 -10.53 -9.78 6.40
CA ARG A 269 -11.86 -10.37 6.15
C ARG A 269 -12.61 -10.78 7.41
N HIS A 270 -11.91 -10.92 8.53
CA HIS A 270 -12.50 -11.19 9.84
C HIS A 270 -12.90 -9.92 10.58
N SER A 271 -12.67 -8.74 9.99
CA SER A 271 -13.11 -7.48 10.60
C SER A 271 -14.60 -7.31 10.44
N ASP A 272 -15.23 -6.86 11.51
CA ASP A 272 -16.56 -6.27 11.43
C ASP A 272 -16.50 -4.91 10.74
N PHE A 273 -17.60 -4.52 10.10
CA PHE A 273 -17.79 -3.16 9.64
C PHE A 273 -19.13 -2.63 10.11
N ARG A 274 -19.11 -1.38 10.59
CA ARG A 274 -20.32 -0.72 11.09
C ARG A 274 -21.12 -0.15 9.93
N VAL A 275 -22.41 -0.47 9.91
CA VAL A 275 -23.38 0.19 9.03
C VAL A 275 -24.13 1.24 9.84
N ASN A 276 -24.14 2.48 9.36
CA ASN A 276 -24.82 3.58 10.05
C ASN A 276 -26.34 3.46 9.84
N ARG A 277 -27.13 3.44 10.94
CA ARG A 277 -28.60 3.33 10.88
C ARG A 277 -29.25 4.48 10.12
N LEU A 278 -28.79 5.72 10.33
CA LEU A 278 -29.28 6.89 9.60
C LEU A 278 -29.10 6.74 8.09
N ALA A 279 -28.05 6.06 7.63
CA ALA A 279 -27.90 5.79 6.20
C ALA A 279 -29.00 4.84 5.68
N LEU A 280 -29.43 3.86 6.47
CA LEU A 280 -30.54 2.97 6.11
C LEU A 280 -31.87 3.75 6.11
N ASP A 281 -32.09 4.60 7.12
CA ASP A 281 -33.29 5.44 7.20
C ASP A 281 -33.38 6.40 5.99
N LEU A 282 -32.26 7.02 5.60
CA LEU A 282 -32.19 7.88 4.41
C LEU A 282 -32.48 7.12 3.12
N ILE A 283 -32.02 5.87 3.02
CA ILE A 283 -32.32 5.02 1.86
C ILE A 283 -33.82 4.69 1.83
N GLY A 284 -34.38 4.21 2.94
CA GLY A 284 -35.80 3.86 3.04
C GLY A 284 -36.73 5.04 2.75
N ALA A 285 -36.38 6.23 3.28
CA ALA A 285 -37.11 7.46 3.02
C ALA A 285 -37.07 7.86 1.53
N ALA A 286 -35.92 7.71 0.86
CA ALA A 286 -35.78 8.06 -0.55
C ALA A 286 -36.48 7.08 -1.51
N THR A 287 -36.66 5.82 -1.10
CA THR A 287 -37.30 4.80 -1.92
C THR A 287 -38.76 4.56 -1.56
N GLY A 288 -39.27 5.15 -0.48
CA GLY A 288 -40.65 5.01 -0.02
C GLY A 288 -41.03 3.56 0.29
N GLY A 289 -40.11 2.73 0.79
CA GLY A 289 -40.38 1.31 1.10
C GLY A 289 -40.48 0.38 -0.12
N THR A 290 -40.11 0.83 -1.32
CA THR A 290 -40.26 0.03 -2.56
C THR A 290 -39.12 -0.98 -2.74
N SER A 291 -39.22 -1.85 -3.76
CA SER A 291 -38.18 -2.83 -4.11
C SER A 291 -36.80 -2.22 -4.39
N GLY A 292 -36.72 -0.92 -4.72
CA GLY A 292 -35.47 -0.20 -4.87
C GLY A 292 -34.68 0.00 -3.57
N GLU A 293 -35.35 -0.07 -2.41
CA GLU A 293 -34.73 0.05 -1.09
C GLU A 293 -33.68 -1.05 -0.87
N SER A 294 -34.09 -2.31 -1.03
CA SER A 294 -33.24 -3.48 -0.84
C SER A 294 -32.00 -3.43 -1.74
N ASP A 295 -32.14 -2.93 -2.97
CA ASP A 295 -31.03 -2.82 -3.91
C ASP A 295 -30.03 -1.73 -3.49
N ALA A 296 -30.54 -0.57 -3.07
CA ALA A 296 -29.72 0.53 -2.57
C ALA A 296 -28.99 0.14 -1.27
N VAL A 297 -29.68 -0.53 -0.34
CA VAL A 297 -29.08 -1.08 0.89
C VAL A 297 -27.99 -2.10 0.54
N ALA A 298 -28.29 -3.09 -0.32
CA ALA A 298 -27.32 -4.11 -0.71
C ALA A 298 -26.07 -3.50 -1.36
N LEU A 299 -26.25 -2.51 -2.24
CA LEU A 299 -25.14 -1.79 -2.85
C LEU A 299 -24.34 -1.00 -1.80
N TYR A 300 -25.00 -0.25 -0.92
CA TYR A 300 -24.35 0.53 0.13
C TYR A 300 -23.53 -0.33 1.09
N VAL A 301 -24.11 -1.41 1.60
CA VAL A 301 -23.43 -2.38 2.49
C VAL A 301 -22.20 -2.96 1.80
N ARG A 302 -22.31 -3.34 0.51
CA ARG A 302 -21.16 -3.83 -0.26
C ARG A 302 -20.06 -2.78 -0.36
N LEU A 303 -20.42 -1.52 -0.60
CA LEU A 303 -19.44 -0.43 -0.69
C LEU A 303 -18.77 -0.15 0.65
N ILE A 304 -19.51 -0.17 1.77
CA ILE A 304 -18.93 -0.02 3.11
C ILE A 304 -17.98 -1.19 3.42
N ALA A 305 -18.35 -2.42 3.09
CA ALA A 305 -17.48 -3.59 3.31
C ALA A 305 -16.15 -3.49 2.53
N VAL A 306 -16.18 -2.93 1.31
CA VAL A 306 -14.98 -2.85 0.45
C VAL A 306 -14.18 -1.57 0.69
N HIS A 307 -14.82 -0.44 0.98
CA HIS A 307 -14.20 0.88 0.99
C HIS A 307 -14.38 1.66 2.31
N GLY A 308 -15.25 1.21 3.22
CA GLY A 308 -15.56 1.91 4.48
C GLY A 308 -14.36 2.09 5.42
N HIS A 309 -13.36 1.20 5.32
CA HIS A 309 -12.10 1.31 6.06
C HIS A 309 -11.15 2.39 5.52
N ARG A 310 -11.48 3.05 4.39
CA ARG A 310 -10.68 4.13 3.77
C ARG A 310 -11.55 5.40 3.60
N PRO A 311 -11.81 6.15 4.67
CA PRO A 311 -12.53 7.42 4.58
C PRO A 311 -11.88 8.33 3.53
N GLY A 312 -12.68 9.00 2.70
CA GLY A 312 -12.13 9.89 1.68
C GLY A 312 -11.74 9.23 0.35
N TYR A 313 -11.63 7.91 0.30
CA TYR A 313 -11.10 7.22 -0.88
C TYR A 313 -12.04 7.27 -2.07
N ALA A 314 -11.53 7.71 -3.22
CA ALA A 314 -12.25 7.72 -4.49
C ALA A 314 -12.10 6.37 -5.21
N PHE A 315 -13.20 5.83 -5.72
CA PHE A 315 -13.26 4.54 -6.41
C PHE A 315 -14.14 4.59 -7.66
N ALA A 316 -13.84 3.74 -8.64
CA ALA A 316 -14.70 3.55 -9.79
C ALA A 316 -15.91 2.68 -9.41
N LEU A 317 -17.11 3.10 -9.83
CA LEU A 317 -18.36 2.37 -9.56
C LEU A 317 -19.02 1.98 -10.89
N HIS A 318 -18.58 0.86 -11.45
CA HIS A 318 -19.02 0.34 -12.74
C HIS A 318 -19.73 -1.01 -12.59
N HIS A 319 -20.94 -1.13 -13.15
CA HIS A 319 -21.79 -2.33 -13.01
C HIS A 319 -21.09 -3.59 -13.52
N GLU A 320 -20.57 -3.59 -14.75
CA GLU A 320 -19.92 -4.78 -15.32
C GLU A 320 -18.68 -5.20 -14.52
N GLY A 321 -17.93 -4.22 -13.99
CA GLY A 321 -16.76 -4.49 -13.17
C GLY A 321 -17.12 -5.12 -11.84
N MET A 322 -18.17 -4.61 -11.18
CA MET A 322 -18.69 -5.21 -9.94
C MET A 322 -19.28 -6.59 -10.18
N ARG A 323 -19.97 -6.81 -11.31
CA ARG A 323 -20.55 -8.11 -11.66
C ARG A 323 -19.45 -9.14 -11.94
N ALA A 324 -18.44 -8.79 -12.73
CA ALA A 324 -17.30 -9.66 -13.04
C ALA A 324 -16.50 -10.04 -11.77
N ALA A 325 -16.43 -9.14 -10.78
CA ALA A 325 -15.81 -9.39 -9.49
C ALA A 325 -16.71 -10.12 -8.47
N GLY A 326 -17.94 -10.50 -8.84
CA GLY A 326 -18.89 -11.16 -7.93
C GLY A 326 -19.40 -10.26 -6.80
N HIS A 327 -19.31 -8.93 -6.94
CA HIS A 327 -19.71 -7.97 -5.91
C HIS A 327 -21.20 -7.58 -5.97
N THR A 328 -21.87 -7.85 -7.09
CA THR A 328 -23.30 -7.55 -7.26
C THR A 328 -23.98 -8.57 -8.17
N THR A 329 -25.23 -8.89 -7.86
CA THR A 329 -26.15 -9.69 -8.69
C THR A 329 -27.20 -8.83 -9.39
N LEU A 330 -27.19 -7.50 -9.14
CA LEU A 330 -28.18 -6.58 -9.69
C LEU A 330 -28.08 -6.52 -11.22
N SER A 331 -29.23 -6.33 -11.88
CA SER A 331 -29.25 -5.93 -13.29
C SER A 331 -28.65 -4.53 -13.46
N ARG A 332 -28.25 -4.17 -14.68
CA ARG A 332 -27.64 -2.85 -14.95
C ARG A 332 -28.56 -1.70 -14.59
N GLU A 333 -29.86 -1.86 -14.85
CA GLU A 333 -30.89 -0.88 -14.52
C GLU A 333 -31.08 -0.74 -13.01
N ARG A 334 -31.29 -1.86 -12.30
CA ARG A 334 -31.40 -1.89 -10.82
C ARG A 334 -30.17 -1.32 -10.14
N PHE A 335 -28.98 -1.66 -10.63
CA PHE A 335 -27.72 -1.08 -10.14
C PHE A 335 -27.67 0.43 -10.34
N THR A 336 -28.11 0.92 -11.50
CA THR A 336 -28.13 2.35 -11.81
C THR A 336 -29.11 3.09 -10.92
N ALA A 337 -30.31 2.54 -10.71
CA ALA A 337 -31.31 3.06 -9.79
C ALA A 337 -30.76 3.11 -8.35
N ALA A 338 -30.22 2.00 -7.84
CA ALA A 338 -29.59 1.93 -6.52
C ALA A 338 -28.48 2.97 -6.35
N ARG A 339 -27.59 3.11 -7.33
CA ARG A 339 -26.53 4.14 -7.30
C ARG A 339 -27.12 5.55 -7.28
N SER A 340 -28.17 5.82 -8.07
CA SER A 340 -28.85 7.12 -8.08
C SER A 340 -29.48 7.43 -6.73
N THR A 341 -30.11 6.45 -6.07
CA THR A 341 -30.62 6.58 -4.70
C THR A 341 -29.49 6.95 -3.73
N LEU A 342 -28.35 6.25 -3.77
CA LEU A 342 -27.23 6.57 -2.88
C LEU A 342 -26.67 7.98 -3.11
N LEU A 343 -26.69 8.48 -4.35
CA LEU A 343 -26.32 9.85 -4.68
C LEU A 343 -27.35 10.86 -4.15
N SER A 344 -28.66 10.60 -4.33
CA SER A 344 -29.71 11.53 -3.86
C SER A 344 -29.78 11.61 -2.34
N CYS A 345 -29.49 10.53 -1.63
CA CYS A 345 -29.41 10.50 -0.16
C CYS A 345 -28.11 11.11 0.38
N GLY A 346 -27.18 11.54 -0.49
CA GLY A 346 -25.88 12.07 -0.07
C GLY A 346 -24.93 11.04 0.55
N LEU A 347 -25.21 9.74 0.41
CA LEU A 347 -24.34 8.64 0.89
C LEU A 347 -23.20 8.35 -0.07
N LEU A 348 -23.36 8.76 -1.32
CA LEU A 348 -22.34 8.73 -2.35
C LEU A 348 -22.21 10.13 -2.95
N ARG A 349 -20.98 10.52 -3.30
CA ARG A 349 -20.74 11.72 -4.12
C ARG A 349 -19.86 11.39 -5.31
N VAL A 350 -19.95 12.20 -6.37
CA VAL A 350 -19.02 12.14 -7.50
C VAL A 350 -17.73 12.82 -7.08
N ALA A 351 -16.62 12.09 -7.09
CA ALA A 351 -15.30 12.65 -6.76
C ALA A 351 -14.66 13.31 -7.97
N THR A 352 -14.73 12.66 -9.14
CA THR A 352 -14.30 13.24 -10.42
C THR A 352 -15.34 12.97 -11.50
N ASN A 353 -15.72 14.02 -12.23
CA ASN A 353 -16.62 13.90 -13.37
C ASN A 353 -16.01 13.05 -14.48
N HIS A 354 -16.88 12.35 -15.21
CA HIS A 354 -16.47 11.59 -16.38
C HIS A 354 -15.91 12.54 -17.44
N SER A 355 -14.73 12.21 -17.99
CA SER A 355 -14.25 12.77 -19.25
C SER A 355 -14.06 11.61 -20.23
N ALA A 356 -14.85 11.61 -21.31
CA ALA A 356 -14.76 10.60 -22.36
C ALA A 356 -13.30 10.51 -22.86
N GLY A 357 -12.76 9.29 -22.91
CA GLY A 357 -11.38 9.03 -23.35
C GLY A 357 -10.26 9.41 -22.36
N ARG A 358 -10.53 10.07 -21.22
CA ARG A 358 -9.49 10.49 -20.26
C ARG A 358 -9.63 9.88 -18.86
N ARG A 359 -10.81 9.92 -18.23
CA ARG A 359 -11.01 9.41 -16.85
C ARG A 359 -12.41 8.83 -16.64
N ALA A 360 -12.47 7.64 -16.05
CA ALA A 360 -13.72 7.04 -15.58
C ALA A 360 -14.32 7.91 -14.46
N ARG A 361 -15.65 7.99 -14.38
CA ARG A 361 -16.34 8.66 -13.27
C ARG A 361 -15.99 7.94 -11.97
N THR A 362 -15.49 8.67 -10.99
CA THR A 362 -15.19 8.12 -9.67
C THR A 362 -16.14 8.65 -8.63
N TYR A 363 -16.32 7.87 -7.57
CA TYR A 363 -17.26 8.11 -6.50
C TYR A 363 -16.55 7.98 -5.16
N GLN A 364 -17.14 8.58 -4.14
CA GLN A 364 -16.63 8.50 -2.78
C GLN A 364 -17.80 8.30 -1.81
N LEU A 365 -17.61 7.41 -0.83
CA LEU A 365 -18.55 7.23 0.27
C LEU A 365 -18.55 8.47 1.17
N CYS A 366 -19.74 8.93 1.53
CA CYS A 366 -19.95 10.05 2.42
C CYS A 366 -20.54 9.56 3.74
N ARG A 367 -20.31 10.32 4.82
CA ARG A 367 -21.01 10.06 6.07
C ARG A 367 -22.44 10.61 5.95
N PRO A 368 -23.46 9.86 6.43
CA PRO A 368 -24.80 10.40 6.48
C PRO A 368 -24.80 11.66 7.35
N GLN A 369 -25.31 12.75 6.80
CA GLN A 369 -25.51 13.98 7.54
C GLN A 369 -26.94 13.93 8.10
N SER A 370 -27.07 14.07 9.42
CA SER A 370 -28.38 14.30 10.02
C SER A 370 -28.88 15.64 9.52
N VAL A 371 -30.10 15.70 8.99
CA VAL A 371 -30.79 16.95 8.72
C VAL A 371 -31.26 17.52 10.06
N MET A 372 -30.33 17.79 10.97
CA MET A 372 -30.61 18.66 12.10
C MET A 372 -30.57 20.09 11.57
N VAL A 373 -31.77 20.61 11.35
CA VAL A 373 -32.10 22.03 11.53
C VAL A 373 -31.33 22.52 12.76
N ASN A 374 -30.58 23.63 12.64
CA ASN A 374 -29.77 24.29 13.69
C ASN A 374 -28.23 24.19 13.55
N VAL A 375 -27.69 24.34 12.34
CA VAL A 375 -26.39 25.01 12.21
C VAL A 375 -26.67 26.46 11.84
N THR A 376 -26.79 27.31 12.85
CA THR A 376 -26.74 28.77 12.65
C THR A 376 -25.42 29.08 11.96
N PRO A 377 -25.41 29.72 10.78
CA PRO A 377 -24.18 30.20 10.18
C PRO A 377 -23.51 31.11 11.21
N LEU A 378 -22.25 30.81 11.56
CA LEU A 378 -21.44 31.70 12.37
C LEU A 378 -21.34 33.02 11.58
N HIS A 379 -22.13 34.01 11.99
CA HIS A 379 -22.20 35.29 11.32
C HIS A 379 -20.85 36.01 11.44
N GLY A 380 -20.36 36.43 10.28
CA GLY A 380 -19.86 37.78 10.05
C GLY A 380 -18.61 38.18 10.83
N ARG A 381 -17.44 37.99 10.20
CA ARG A 381 -16.39 38.99 10.35
C ARG A 381 -16.87 40.25 9.64
N THR A 382 -17.08 41.29 10.43
CA THR A 382 -17.33 42.67 10.03
C THR A 382 -16.16 43.13 9.16
N GLU A 383 -16.40 43.34 7.87
CA GLU A 383 -15.53 44.19 7.06
C GLU A 383 -15.96 45.64 7.28
N ALA A 384 -14.98 46.45 7.67
CA ALA A 384 -15.06 47.88 7.78
C ALA A 384 -14.85 48.51 6.40
N ALA A 385 -15.81 49.34 5.97
CA ALA A 385 -15.80 50.32 4.88
C ALA A 385 -17.28 50.75 4.74
N GLU A 386 -17.71 52.00 4.79
CA GLU A 386 -17.10 53.28 4.47
C GLU A 386 -17.80 54.36 5.30
N GLY A 387 -17.05 55.38 5.69
CA GLY A 387 -17.63 56.65 6.10
C GLY A 387 -18.10 57.41 4.88
N GLU A 388 -19.35 57.84 4.90
CA GLU A 388 -19.78 59.00 4.12
C GLU A 388 -20.72 59.82 5.01
N GLY A 389 -20.23 61.01 5.36
CA GLY A 389 -20.98 61.98 6.13
C GLY A 389 -21.96 62.73 5.25
N ALA A 390 -23.16 62.98 5.79
CA ALA A 390 -24.01 64.10 5.42
C ALA A 390 -25.06 64.30 6.50
N GLU A 391 -24.68 64.92 7.61
CA GLU A 391 -25.65 65.52 8.53
C GLU A 391 -25.95 66.95 8.10
N SER A 392 -27.25 67.19 7.96
CA SER A 392 -27.90 68.44 7.64
C SER A 392 -28.20 69.23 8.90
N ARG A 393 -27.80 70.51 8.94
CA ARG A 393 -28.39 71.64 9.69
C ARG A 393 -27.99 72.91 8.90
N GLY A 394 -28.79 73.93 8.64
CA GLY A 394 -30.08 74.41 9.17
C GLY A 394 -30.67 75.42 8.18
N ALA A 395 -31.99 75.63 8.21
CA ALA A 395 -32.61 76.79 8.87
C ALA A 395 -32.47 78.12 8.08
N GLY A 396 -33.53 78.44 7.33
CA GLY A 396 -34.29 79.68 7.38
C GLY A 396 -33.59 81.06 7.35
N VAL A 397 -34.14 81.87 6.43
CA VAL A 397 -34.05 83.33 6.20
C VAL A 397 -33.01 83.75 5.16
#